data_AF-A0A957N7S0-F1
#
_entry.id   AF-A0A957N7S0-F1
#
_cell.length_a   1.000
_cell.length_b   1.000
_cell.length_c   1.000
_cell.angle_alpha   90.00
_cell.angle_beta   90.00
_cell.angle_gamma   90.00
#
_symmetry.space_group_name_H-M   'P 1'
#
loop_
_entity.id
_entity.type
_entity.pdbx_description
1 polymer ?
#
loop_
_entity_poly.entity_id
_entity_poly.type
_entity_poly.pdbx_seq_one_letter_code
_entity_poly.pdbx_strand_id
1 'polypeptide(L)'
;MAVVQSTYSETYAVGFPGMVANGETSNRISRTVESAAGIAFGQPAFRGSDSMGCVVGGTQAGTAAGSEAAGNTGTGTVTDAPTVAAGAKAGRYIITITEPGTNLGTFQVEDPDGIVLSPSGVVGTEYDANGLTFTVADGTTDFVAGDQLYIDVTFTANADFLGITMIDKANPVTAANASNPDKYPRYATAAIMTQGVIYVTCGDTVADGADVYWDPSDARFTDVATHVKLDGWKFDDNGVDGDVLRIAKR
;
A
#
# COMPACT_ATOMS: atom_id res chain seq x y z
N MET A 1 -17.98 -34.73 -40.59
CA MET A 1 -16.58 -34.36 -40.27
C MET A 1 -16.62 -33.64 -38.93
N ALA A 2 -15.91 -34.14 -37.92
CA ALA A 2 -15.82 -33.45 -36.64
C ALA A 2 -14.92 -32.22 -36.80
N VAL A 3 -15.41 -31.05 -36.40
CA VAL A 3 -14.58 -29.85 -36.34
C VAL A 3 -13.62 -30.03 -35.16
N VAL A 4 -12.32 -30.11 -35.46
CA VAL A 4 -11.26 -30.36 -34.46
C VAL A 4 -11.08 -29.16 -33.52
N GLN A 5 -11.44 -27.97 -33.99
CA GLN A 5 -11.33 -26.73 -33.23
C GLN A 5 -12.40 -25.75 -33.71
N SER A 6 -13.39 -25.50 -32.86
CA SER A 6 -14.53 -24.61 -33.13
C SER A 6 -14.44 -23.29 -32.36
N THR A 7 -13.38 -23.10 -31.57
CA THR A 7 -13.13 -21.89 -30.79
C THR A 7 -11.73 -21.36 -31.12
N TYR A 8 -11.69 -20.08 -31.47
CA TYR A 8 -10.49 -19.30 -31.71
C TYR A 8 -10.58 -18.05 -30.84
N SER A 9 -9.47 -17.62 -30.23
CA SER A 9 -9.43 -16.29 -29.61
C SER A 9 -9.40 -15.26 -30.74
N GLU A 10 -10.41 -14.41 -30.83
CA GLU A 10 -10.48 -13.36 -31.85
C GLU A 10 -9.57 -12.17 -31.52
N THR A 11 -9.06 -12.12 -30.29
CA THR A 11 -8.18 -11.06 -29.79
C THR A 11 -6.80 -11.64 -29.44
N TYR A 12 -5.75 -10.95 -29.89
CA TYR A 12 -4.37 -11.25 -29.48
C TYR A 12 -4.14 -10.77 -28.05
N ALA A 13 -3.29 -11.48 -27.30
CA ALA A 13 -2.88 -11.03 -25.98
C ALA A 13 -2.13 -9.70 -26.11
N VAL A 14 -2.61 -8.68 -25.39
CA VAL A 14 -2.03 -7.33 -25.38
C VAL A 14 -0.61 -7.31 -24.79
N GLY A 15 -0.28 -8.29 -23.94
CA GLY A 15 1.03 -8.50 -23.35
C GLY A 15 0.98 -9.56 -22.25
N PHE A 16 2.10 -9.73 -21.55
CA PHE A 16 2.20 -10.55 -20.35
C PHE A 16 2.76 -9.73 -19.19
N PRO A 17 2.34 -9.98 -17.94
CA PRO A 17 2.90 -9.29 -16.78
C PRO A 17 4.43 -9.38 -16.72
N GLY A 18 5.08 -8.25 -16.47
CA GLY A 18 6.55 -8.14 -16.45
C GLY A 18 7.19 -7.98 -17.83
N MET A 19 6.43 -8.01 -18.93
CA MET A 19 6.96 -7.73 -20.26
C MET A 19 7.18 -6.22 -20.44
N VAL A 20 8.36 -5.85 -20.95
CA VAL A 20 8.66 -4.45 -21.30
C VAL A 20 7.79 -4.03 -22.48
N ALA A 21 7.02 -2.96 -22.33
CA ALA A 21 5.98 -2.60 -23.28
C ALA A 21 6.51 -1.78 -24.48
N ASN A 22 7.60 -1.02 -24.31
CA ASN A 22 8.18 -0.22 -25.37
C ASN A 22 9.72 -0.12 -25.27
N GLY A 23 10.33 0.48 -26.30
CA GLY A 23 11.79 0.68 -26.39
C GLY A 23 12.26 2.07 -25.95
N GLU A 24 11.41 2.85 -25.29
CA GLU A 24 11.79 4.18 -24.81
C GLU A 24 12.78 4.08 -23.63
N THR A 25 13.24 5.24 -23.13
CA THR A 25 14.20 5.30 -22.05
C THR A 25 13.73 4.48 -20.85
N SER A 26 14.47 3.41 -20.57
CA SER A 26 14.20 2.49 -19.48
C SER A 26 15.48 2.19 -18.71
N ASN A 27 15.34 1.96 -17.40
CA ASN A 27 16.44 1.59 -16.54
C ASN A 27 16.15 0.30 -15.80
N ARG A 28 17.13 -0.59 -15.74
CA ARG A 28 16.99 -1.96 -15.22
C ARG A 28 18.11 -2.24 -14.22
N ILE A 29 17.76 -2.82 -13.08
CA ILE A 29 18.70 -3.22 -12.03
C ILE A 29 18.54 -4.72 -11.74
N SER A 30 19.58 -5.30 -11.13
CA SER A 30 19.56 -6.68 -10.65
C SER A 30 19.63 -6.71 -9.11
N ARG A 31 18.84 -7.58 -8.49
CA ARG A 31 18.81 -7.79 -7.03
C ARG A 31 18.60 -9.27 -6.70
N THR A 32 19.05 -9.70 -5.53
CA THR A 32 18.91 -11.08 -5.07
C THR A 32 17.56 -11.25 -4.35
N VAL A 33 16.77 -12.24 -4.76
CA VAL A 33 15.46 -12.50 -4.15
C VAL A 33 15.61 -13.14 -2.78
N GLU A 34 15.06 -12.51 -1.75
CA GLU A 34 15.06 -13.02 -0.37
C GLU A 34 13.73 -13.71 -0.02
N SER A 35 12.62 -13.30 -0.63
CA SER A 35 11.29 -13.84 -0.37
C SER A 35 11.25 -15.37 -0.55
N ALA A 36 10.82 -16.08 0.49
CA ALA A 36 10.76 -17.54 0.48
C ALA A 36 9.87 -18.10 -0.64
N ALA A 37 8.77 -17.41 -0.96
CA ALA A 37 7.85 -17.78 -2.05
C ALA A 37 8.30 -17.31 -3.45
N GLY A 38 9.46 -16.64 -3.54
CA GLY A 38 9.91 -15.94 -4.74
C GLY A 38 9.16 -14.62 -5.01
N ILE A 39 9.40 -14.03 -6.18
CA ILE A 39 8.69 -12.84 -6.68
C ILE A 39 8.19 -13.14 -8.09
N ALA A 40 6.87 -13.07 -8.32
CA ALA A 40 6.30 -13.32 -9.64
C ALA A 40 6.67 -12.22 -10.64
N PHE A 41 6.62 -12.53 -11.94
CA PHE A 41 6.86 -11.55 -12.99
C PHE A 41 5.76 -10.47 -12.99
N GLY A 42 6.15 -9.21 -13.18
CA GLY A 42 5.23 -8.08 -13.13
C GLY A 42 4.82 -7.65 -11.73
N GLN A 43 5.32 -8.27 -10.66
CA GLN A 43 5.07 -7.82 -9.29
C GLN A 43 6.06 -6.72 -8.87
N PRO A 44 5.67 -5.82 -7.96
CA PRO A 44 6.58 -4.84 -7.42
C PRO A 44 7.61 -5.49 -6.49
N ALA A 45 8.86 -5.08 -6.67
CA ALA A 45 10.00 -5.46 -5.85
C ALA A 45 10.39 -4.31 -4.93
N PHE A 46 10.69 -4.65 -3.68
CA PHE A 46 11.06 -3.70 -2.63
C PHE A 46 12.43 -4.07 -2.08
N ARG A 47 13.11 -3.13 -1.41
CA ARG A 47 14.40 -3.39 -0.74
C ARG A 47 14.27 -4.56 0.23
N GLY A 48 15.15 -5.55 0.08
CA GLY A 48 15.36 -6.61 1.06
C GLY A 48 16.22 -6.14 2.23
N SER A 49 16.40 -7.03 3.21
CA SER A 49 17.22 -6.75 4.39
C SER A 49 18.73 -6.89 4.11
N ASP A 50 19.11 -7.77 3.18
CA ASP A 50 20.51 -7.93 2.82
C ASP A 50 20.95 -6.87 1.81
N SER A 51 22.27 -6.72 1.71
CA SER A 51 22.87 -5.86 0.70
C SER A 51 22.48 -6.35 -0.69
N MET A 52 21.87 -5.46 -1.48
CA MET A 52 21.35 -5.77 -2.83
C MET A 52 20.20 -6.81 -2.84
N GLY A 53 19.55 -7.00 -1.70
CA GLY A 53 18.36 -7.82 -1.55
C GLY A 53 17.10 -7.21 -2.15
N CYS A 54 16.17 -8.06 -2.57
CA CYS A 54 14.79 -7.67 -2.86
C CYS A 54 13.77 -8.66 -2.33
N VAL A 55 12.59 -8.13 -2.01
CA VAL A 55 11.42 -8.89 -1.56
C VAL A 55 10.19 -8.53 -2.39
N VAL A 56 9.24 -9.48 -2.49
CA VAL A 56 7.91 -9.24 -3.07
C VAL A 56 7.10 -8.31 -2.16
N GLY A 57 6.28 -7.45 -2.75
CA GLY A 57 5.11 -6.84 -2.09
C GLY A 57 5.39 -6.22 -0.73
N GLY A 58 5.75 -4.94 -0.72
CA GLY A 58 5.93 -4.17 0.51
C GLY A 58 4.64 -4.21 1.31
N THR A 59 4.74 -4.48 2.61
CA THR A 59 3.64 -4.22 3.53
C THR A 59 3.52 -2.70 3.66
N GLN A 60 2.30 -2.15 3.72
CA GLN A 60 2.09 -0.76 4.16
C GLN A 60 2.63 -0.65 5.60
N ALA A 61 3.61 0.21 5.86
CA ALA A 61 3.90 0.65 7.21
C ALA A 61 3.11 1.93 7.45
N GLY A 62 2.08 1.85 8.28
CA GLY A 62 1.44 3.03 8.83
C GLY A 62 2.27 3.56 10.00
N THR A 63 2.77 4.77 9.88
CA THR A 63 3.29 5.52 11.01
C THR A 63 2.28 6.60 11.38
N ALA A 64 2.16 6.90 12.66
CA ALA A 64 1.35 8.00 13.13
C ALA A 64 2.11 8.85 14.13
N ALA A 65 1.81 10.14 14.14
CA ALA A 65 2.30 11.08 15.14
C ALA A 65 1.10 11.71 15.86
N GLY A 66 1.06 11.56 17.18
CA GLY A 66 0.11 12.26 18.04
C GLY A 66 0.59 13.68 18.32
N SER A 67 -0.34 14.64 18.40
CA SER A 67 -0.05 16.01 18.83
C SER A 67 -1.28 16.70 19.41
N GLU A 68 -1.06 17.74 20.21
CA GLU A 68 -2.11 18.55 20.82
C GLU A 68 -2.38 19.82 20.01
N ALA A 69 -3.65 20.24 19.91
CA ALA A 69 -3.99 21.52 19.31
C ALA A 69 -3.51 22.69 20.18
N ALA A 70 -3.06 23.77 19.54
CA ALA A 70 -2.73 25.00 20.24
C ALA A 70 -4.00 25.65 20.78
N GLY A 71 -3.93 26.15 22.02
CA GLY A 71 -5.04 26.87 22.65
C GLY A 71 -6.04 26.00 23.42
N ASN A 72 -5.75 24.71 23.60
CA ASN A 72 -6.49 23.87 24.53
C ASN A 72 -6.41 24.42 25.96
N THR A 73 -7.50 24.26 26.71
CA THR A 73 -7.52 24.58 28.14
C THR A 73 -6.93 23.43 28.95
N GLY A 74 -7.25 22.18 28.58
CA GLY A 74 -6.68 20.99 29.18
C GLY A 74 -5.20 20.79 28.83
N THR A 75 -4.49 20.11 29.73
CA THR A 75 -3.06 19.78 29.55
C THR A 75 -2.83 18.31 29.19
N GLY A 76 -3.90 17.61 28.82
CA GLY A 76 -3.82 16.21 28.46
C GLY A 76 -3.12 16.00 27.12
N THR A 77 -2.63 14.79 26.93
CA THR A 77 -1.79 14.39 25.79
C THR A 77 -2.40 13.20 25.08
N VAL A 78 -2.07 13.04 23.80
CA VAL A 78 -2.34 11.79 23.07
C VAL A 78 -1.05 10.98 22.96
N THR A 79 -1.13 9.66 22.79
CA THR A 79 0.05 8.83 22.49
C THR A 79 0.90 9.44 21.36
N ASP A 80 2.18 9.71 21.62
CA ASP A 80 3.11 10.33 20.65
C ASP A 80 3.24 9.53 19.34
N ALA A 81 3.23 8.19 19.43
CA ALA A 81 3.31 7.29 18.29
C ALA A 81 2.15 6.27 18.32
N PRO A 82 0.94 6.65 17.87
CA PRO A 82 -0.19 5.74 17.75
C PRO A 82 0.13 4.55 16.85
N THR A 83 -0.45 3.39 17.16
CA THR A 83 -0.33 2.23 16.27
C THR A 83 -1.34 2.36 15.14
N VAL A 84 -0.87 2.12 13.92
CA VAL A 84 -1.70 2.14 12.70
C VAL A 84 -1.85 0.72 12.19
N ALA A 85 -3.10 0.29 12.02
CA ALA A 85 -3.47 -1.02 11.49
C ALA A 85 -4.33 -0.86 10.21
N ALA A 86 -4.72 -2.00 9.63
CA ALA A 86 -5.63 -2.01 8.50
C ALA A 86 -6.95 -1.30 8.87
N GLY A 87 -7.42 -0.39 7.99
CA GLY A 87 -8.62 0.41 8.20
C GLY A 87 -8.37 1.90 8.48
N ALA A 88 -7.14 2.27 8.84
CA ALA A 88 -6.74 3.68 8.88
C ALA A 88 -6.57 4.26 7.48
N LYS A 89 -6.77 5.57 7.36
CA LYS A 89 -6.60 6.40 6.16
C LYS A 89 -5.37 7.27 6.36
N ALA A 90 -4.68 7.64 5.27
CA ALA A 90 -3.62 8.64 5.36
C ALA A 90 -4.23 10.03 5.61
N GLY A 91 -3.54 10.85 6.38
CA GLY A 91 -3.94 12.22 6.69
C GLY A 91 -4.19 12.45 8.17
N ARG A 92 -4.75 13.62 8.49
CA ARG A 92 -4.97 14.07 9.86
C ARG A 92 -6.34 13.62 10.37
N TYR A 93 -6.32 12.90 11.48
CA TYR A 93 -7.49 12.64 12.30
C TYR A 93 -7.63 13.74 13.35
N ILE A 94 -8.86 14.16 13.63
CA ILE A 94 -9.18 15.17 14.64
C ILE A 94 -9.89 14.50 15.80
N ILE A 95 -9.30 14.56 16.98
CA ILE A 95 -9.91 14.11 18.23
C ILE A 95 -10.50 15.34 18.91
N THR A 96 -11.81 15.36 19.18
CA THR A 96 -12.47 16.47 19.88
C THR A 96 -13.10 15.97 21.17
N ILE A 97 -12.75 16.62 22.29
CA ILE A 97 -13.37 16.34 23.59
C ILE A 97 -14.82 16.82 23.58
N THR A 98 -15.76 15.93 23.85
CA THR A 98 -17.21 16.21 23.77
C THR A 98 -17.82 16.46 25.14
N GLU A 99 -17.54 15.58 26.11
CA GLU A 99 -18.02 15.75 27.48
C GLU A 99 -16.81 15.71 28.44
N PRO A 100 -16.36 16.87 28.97
CA PRO A 100 -15.29 16.90 29.93
C PRO A 100 -15.75 16.31 31.27
N GLY A 101 -14.92 15.46 31.85
CA GLY A 101 -15.08 14.94 33.21
C GLY A 101 -13.86 15.32 34.06
N THR A 102 -13.97 15.24 35.37
CA THR A 102 -12.80 15.43 36.24
C THR A 102 -11.88 14.21 36.13
N ASN A 103 -10.64 14.41 35.71
CA ASN A 103 -9.66 13.37 35.40
C ASN A 103 -10.13 12.33 34.36
N LEU A 104 -11.15 12.63 33.54
CA LEU A 104 -11.78 11.74 32.56
C LEU A 104 -12.50 12.56 31.47
N GLY A 105 -13.13 11.90 30.51
CA GLY A 105 -14.00 12.55 29.53
C GLY A 105 -14.34 11.63 28.38
N THR A 106 -15.29 12.03 27.55
CA THR A 106 -15.57 11.37 26.27
C THR A 106 -15.04 12.20 25.12
N PHE A 107 -14.54 11.51 24.09
CA PHE A 107 -14.02 12.14 22.89
C PHE A 107 -14.55 11.47 21.63
N GLN A 108 -14.65 12.25 20.56
CA GLN A 108 -14.99 11.78 19.23
C GLN A 108 -13.76 11.89 18.32
N VAL A 109 -13.65 10.98 17.36
CA VAL A 109 -12.57 10.96 16.37
C VAL A 109 -13.20 11.22 15.01
N GLU A 110 -12.70 12.20 14.29
CA GLU A 110 -13.04 12.51 12.91
C GLU A 110 -11.91 12.07 12.00
N ASP A 111 -12.24 11.43 10.88
CA ASP A 111 -11.28 10.98 9.89
C ASP A 111 -10.81 12.12 8.96
N PRO A 112 -9.76 11.90 8.14
CA PRO A 112 -9.26 12.90 7.21
C PRO A 112 -10.28 13.36 6.15
N ASP A 113 -11.38 12.62 5.95
CA ASP A 113 -12.47 12.97 5.03
C ASP A 113 -13.59 13.77 5.72
N GLY A 114 -13.45 14.08 7.01
CA GLY A 114 -14.42 14.83 7.80
C GLY A 114 -15.56 13.99 8.38
N ILE A 115 -15.41 12.66 8.42
CA ILE A 115 -16.43 11.75 8.94
C ILE A 115 -16.13 11.38 10.39
N VAL A 116 -17.10 11.59 11.27
CA VAL A 116 -17.03 11.16 12.67
C VAL A 116 -17.11 9.63 12.74
N LEU A 117 -16.09 9.02 13.33
CA LEU A 117 -15.94 7.59 13.48
C LEU A 117 -16.67 7.07 14.71
N SER A 118 -17.25 5.88 14.58
CA SER A 118 -17.81 5.12 15.69
C SER A 118 -16.87 3.96 16.04
N PRO A 119 -16.70 3.60 17.33
CA PRO A 119 -17.27 4.23 18.52
C PRO A 119 -16.54 5.52 18.93
N SER A 120 -17.16 6.30 19.83
CA SER A 120 -16.47 7.36 20.60
C SER A 120 -15.54 6.74 21.66
N GLY A 121 -14.48 7.45 22.03
CA GLY A 121 -13.52 7.02 23.04
C GLY A 121 -13.72 7.66 24.41
N VAL A 122 -12.98 7.16 25.39
CA VAL A 122 -12.97 7.65 26.78
C VAL A 122 -11.53 7.99 27.18
N VAL A 123 -11.32 9.19 27.71
CA VAL A 123 -10.00 9.64 28.20
C VAL A 123 -9.50 8.68 29.28
N GLY A 124 -8.22 8.33 29.24
CA GLY A 124 -7.57 7.36 30.12
C GLY A 124 -7.82 5.89 29.74
N THR A 125 -8.61 5.62 28.71
CA THR A 125 -8.86 4.27 28.18
C THR A 125 -8.27 4.14 26.78
N GLU A 126 -7.76 2.95 26.45
CA GLU A 126 -7.27 2.65 25.10
C GLU A 126 -8.43 2.71 24.10
N TYR A 127 -8.21 3.44 23.01
CA TYR A 127 -9.04 3.42 21.82
C TYR A 127 -8.42 2.44 20.84
N ASP A 128 -9.14 1.38 20.46
CA ASP A 128 -8.75 0.40 19.45
C ASP A 128 -9.90 0.19 18.46
N ALA A 129 -9.96 1.05 17.44
CA ALA A 129 -10.98 0.99 16.41
C ALA A 129 -10.54 1.73 15.14
N ASN A 130 -11.17 1.42 14.01
CA ASN A 130 -10.96 2.10 12.72
C ASN A 130 -9.48 2.15 12.28
N GLY A 131 -8.71 1.12 12.65
CA GLY A 131 -7.29 1.01 12.30
C GLY A 131 -6.35 1.88 13.13
N LEU A 132 -6.81 2.47 14.24
CA LEU A 132 -5.98 3.26 15.15
C LEU A 132 -6.02 2.67 16.55
N THR A 133 -4.84 2.53 17.16
CA THR A 133 -4.69 2.22 18.59
C THR A 133 -3.91 3.31 19.31
N PHE A 134 -4.54 4.00 20.26
CA PHE A 134 -3.95 5.08 21.04
C PHE A 134 -4.67 5.32 22.37
N THR A 135 -4.09 6.15 23.23
CA THR A 135 -4.71 6.59 24.48
C THR A 135 -4.61 8.11 24.59
N VAL A 136 -5.68 8.75 25.04
CA VAL A 136 -5.66 10.16 25.47
C VAL A 136 -5.50 10.19 26.98
N ALA A 137 -4.44 10.81 27.49
CA ALA A 137 -4.22 11.05 28.91
C ALA A 137 -4.73 12.44 29.28
N ASP A 138 -5.30 12.59 30.48
CA ASP A 138 -5.96 13.83 30.90
C ASP A 138 -4.98 14.95 31.34
N GLY A 139 -3.78 14.57 31.77
CA GLY A 139 -2.79 15.53 32.26
C GLY A 139 -3.11 16.05 33.66
N THR A 140 -2.83 17.32 33.93
CA THR A 140 -2.99 17.95 35.26
C THR A 140 -4.15 18.93 35.35
N THR A 141 -4.43 19.64 34.25
CA THR A 141 -5.61 20.48 34.07
C THR A 141 -6.59 19.71 33.19
N ASP A 142 -7.79 19.50 33.70
CA ASP A 142 -8.87 18.78 33.01
C ASP A 142 -9.15 19.40 31.64
N PHE A 143 -9.46 18.56 30.66
CA PHE A 143 -9.97 19.03 29.37
C PHE A 143 -11.29 19.79 29.50
N VAL A 144 -11.56 20.67 28.54
CA VAL A 144 -12.88 21.28 28.33
C VAL A 144 -13.50 20.82 27.01
N ALA A 145 -14.82 20.92 26.88
CA ALA A 145 -15.50 20.60 25.63
C ALA A 145 -14.95 21.47 24.49
N GLY A 146 -14.58 20.83 23.39
CA GLY A 146 -13.98 21.49 22.22
C GLY A 146 -12.45 21.57 22.24
N ASP A 147 -11.77 21.13 23.30
CA ASP A 147 -10.33 20.88 23.22
C ASP A 147 -10.04 19.81 22.15
N GLN A 148 -8.97 19.98 21.39
CA GLN A 148 -8.65 19.11 20.24
C GLN A 148 -7.25 18.51 20.32
N LEU A 149 -7.13 17.27 19.84
CA LEU A 149 -5.85 16.59 19.61
C LEU A 149 -5.85 16.05 18.18
N TYR A 150 -4.67 15.79 17.63
CA TYR A 150 -4.49 15.33 16.26
C TYR A 150 -3.69 14.04 16.23
N ILE A 151 -4.02 13.19 15.26
CA ILE A 151 -3.19 12.07 14.85
C ILE A 151 -2.91 12.21 13.35
N ASP A 152 -1.66 12.46 13.00
CA ASP A 152 -1.23 12.52 11.61
C ASP A 152 -0.75 11.14 11.16
N VAL A 153 -1.55 10.45 10.34
CA VAL A 153 -1.23 9.14 9.79
C VAL A 153 -0.52 9.29 8.45
N THR A 154 0.66 8.69 8.35
CA THR A 154 1.44 8.60 7.11
C THR A 154 1.63 7.13 6.77
N PHE A 155 1.10 6.70 5.61
CA PHE A 155 1.47 5.43 5.02
C PHE A 155 2.77 5.59 4.24
N THR A 156 3.76 4.78 4.58
CA THR A 156 5.00 4.64 3.83
C THR A 156 5.10 3.18 3.39
N ALA A 157 5.66 2.92 2.20
CA ALA A 157 6.09 1.58 1.87
C ALA A 157 7.12 1.12 2.91
N ASN A 158 6.91 -0.02 3.59
CA ASN A 158 7.82 -0.49 4.66
C ASN A 158 9.25 -0.82 4.15
N ALA A 159 9.48 -0.73 2.84
CA ALA A 159 10.79 -0.82 2.22
C ALA A 159 10.81 0.05 0.97
N ASP A 160 11.96 0.68 0.64
CA ASP A 160 12.03 1.52 -0.56
C ASP A 160 11.64 0.69 -1.78
N PHE A 161 10.62 1.16 -2.48
CA PHE A 161 10.19 0.57 -3.73
C PHE A 161 11.34 0.65 -4.75
N LEU A 162 11.70 -0.51 -5.32
CA LEU A 162 12.80 -0.60 -6.28
C LEU A 162 12.29 -0.47 -7.71
N GLY A 163 11.15 -1.09 -8.02
CA GLY A 163 10.60 -1.17 -9.36
C GLY A 163 9.79 -2.45 -9.57
N ILE A 164 9.47 -2.76 -10.83
CA ILE A 164 8.65 -3.92 -11.20
C ILE A 164 9.53 -5.05 -11.72
N THR A 165 9.29 -6.28 -11.30
CA THR A 165 10.03 -7.45 -11.82
C THR A 165 9.70 -7.69 -13.28
N MET A 166 10.74 -7.94 -14.07
CA MET A 166 10.58 -8.24 -15.50
C MET A 166 10.42 -9.73 -15.74
N ILE A 167 9.77 -10.09 -16.83
CA ILE A 167 9.71 -11.47 -17.30
C ILE A 167 11.11 -11.99 -17.66
N ASP A 168 11.42 -13.21 -17.25
CA ASP A 168 12.64 -13.91 -17.65
C ASP A 168 12.30 -15.27 -18.28
N LYS A 169 12.57 -15.40 -19.58
CA LYS A 169 12.31 -16.60 -20.37
C LYS A 169 13.28 -17.75 -20.05
N ALA A 170 14.44 -17.45 -19.47
CA ALA A 170 15.48 -18.43 -19.17
C ALA A 170 15.39 -19.01 -17.76
N ASN A 171 14.42 -18.57 -16.95
CA ASN A 171 14.36 -18.94 -15.54
C ASN A 171 13.93 -20.42 -15.38
N PRO A 172 14.79 -21.30 -14.81
CA PRO A 172 14.49 -22.71 -14.67
C PRO A 172 13.37 -22.96 -13.65
N VAL A 173 12.52 -23.96 -13.92
CA VAL A 173 11.57 -24.48 -12.92
C VAL A 173 12.38 -25.14 -11.79
N THR A 174 12.25 -24.62 -10.58
CA THR A 174 12.85 -25.12 -9.34
C THR A 174 11.75 -25.63 -8.40
N ALA A 175 12.12 -26.38 -7.36
CA ALA A 175 11.16 -26.80 -6.33
C ALA A 175 10.43 -25.62 -5.67
N ALA A 176 11.04 -24.42 -5.65
CA ALA A 176 10.46 -23.21 -5.09
C ALA A 176 9.40 -22.53 -6.00
N ASN A 177 9.33 -22.87 -7.29
CA ASN A 177 8.35 -22.32 -8.24
C ASN A 177 7.58 -23.39 -9.04
N ALA A 178 7.66 -24.66 -8.67
CA ALA A 178 7.07 -25.78 -9.41
C ALA A 178 5.55 -25.66 -9.65
N SER A 179 4.83 -24.88 -8.83
CA SER A 179 3.39 -24.64 -8.96
C SER A 179 3.03 -23.31 -9.62
N ASN A 180 4.00 -22.43 -9.88
CA ASN A 180 3.80 -21.18 -10.61
C ASN A 180 5.15 -20.77 -11.24
N PRO A 181 5.45 -21.22 -12.47
CA PRO A 181 6.76 -21.04 -13.10
C PRO A 181 7.08 -19.57 -13.41
N ASP A 182 6.08 -18.70 -13.38
CA ASP A 182 6.17 -17.29 -13.75
C ASP A 182 6.72 -16.42 -12.60
N LYS A 183 7.81 -16.86 -11.97
CA LYS A 183 8.45 -16.14 -10.85
C LYS A 183 9.95 -16.37 -10.75
N TYR A 184 10.66 -15.37 -10.22
CA TYR A 184 12.01 -15.54 -9.70
C TYR A 184 11.97 -16.31 -8.37
N PRO A 185 12.60 -17.50 -8.27
CA PRO A 185 12.65 -18.23 -7.01
C PRO A 185 13.58 -17.54 -5.99
N ARG A 186 13.48 -17.93 -4.71
CA ARG A 186 14.41 -17.45 -3.67
C ARG A 186 15.87 -17.69 -4.09
N TYR A 187 16.70 -16.70 -3.81
CA TYR A 187 18.13 -16.62 -4.15
C TYR A 187 18.45 -16.48 -5.63
N ALA A 188 17.45 -16.41 -6.52
CA ALA A 188 17.69 -16.00 -7.89
C ALA A 188 18.02 -14.51 -7.98
N THR A 189 18.70 -14.14 -9.04
CA THR A 189 18.89 -12.72 -9.40
C THR A 189 17.68 -12.26 -10.20
N ALA A 190 16.84 -11.42 -9.62
CA ALA A 190 15.70 -10.83 -10.29
C ALA A 190 16.13 -9.59 -11.09
N ALA A 191 15.60 -9.47 -12.31
CA ALA A 191 15.72 -8.26 -13.10
C ALA A 191 14.52 -7.34 -12.82
N ILE A 192 14.79 -6.10 -12.42
CA ILE A 192 13.80 -5.14 -11.94
C ILE A 192 13.86 -3.88 -12.81
N MET A 193 12.72 -3.46 -13.35
CA MET A 193 12.57 -2.23 -14.12
C MET A 193 12.25 -1.07 -13.19
N THR A 194 13.15 -0.10 -13.13
CA THR A 194 13.06 1.06 -12.22
C THR A 194 12.47 2.30 -12.90
N GLN A 195 12.41 2.29 -14.24
CA GLN A 195 11.88 3.33 -15.11
C GLN A 195 11.56 2.74 -16.49
N GLY A 196 10.52 3.29 -17.13
CA GLY A 196 10.04 2.97 -18.48
C GLY A 196 8.61 2.45 -18.42
N VAL A 197 8.18 1.72 -19.45
CA VAL A 197 6.81 1.19 -19.56
C VAL A 197 6.81 -0.34 -19.47
N ILE A 198 5.98 -0.89 -18.59
CA ILE A 198 5.88 -2.34 -18.34
C ILE A 198 4.42 -2.78 -18.24
N TYR A 199 4.14 -4.02 -18.66
CA TYR A 199 2.83 -4.64 -18.50
C TYR A 199 2.64 -5.20 -17.09
N VAL A 200 1.47 -4.97 -16.50
CA VAL A 200 1.04 -5.46 -15.19
C VAL A 200 -0.41 -5.93 -15.25
N THR A 201 -0.89 -6.66 -14.24
CA THR A 201 -2.31 -7.03 -14.16
C THR A 201 -3.08 -6.11 -13.23
N CYS A 202 -4.18 -5.57 -13.74
CA CYS A 202 -5.08 -4.73 -12.99
C CYS A 202 -5.93 -5.54 -12.00
N GLY A 203 -6.31 -4.90 -10.89
CA GLY A 203 -7.16 -5.46 -9.84
C GLY A 203 -8.49 -4.74 -9.66
N ASP A 204 -8.70 -3.62 -10.35
CA ASP A 204 -9.94 -2.85 -10.28
C ASP A 204 -10.17 -2.08 -11.59
N THR A 205 -11.23 -1.29 -11.66
CA THR A 205 -11.44 -0.31 -12.72
C THR A 205 -10.46 0.82 -12.58
N VAL A 206 -9.57 1.00 -13.54
CA VAL A 206 -8.55 2.05 -13.54
C VAL A 206 -8.64 2.91 -14.78
N ALA A 207 -8.30 4.19 -14.63
CA ALA A 207 -8.24 5.15 -15.72
C ALA A 207 -6.81 5.46 -16.15
N ASP A 208 -6.62 5.81 -17.43
CA ASP A 208 -5.36 6.35 -17.93
C ASP A 208 -4.96 7.62 -17.14
N GLY A 209 -3.68 7.70 -16.75
CA GLY A 209 -3.12 8.77 -15.94
C GLY A 209 -3.36 8.66 -14.44
N ALA A 210 -4.12 7.66 -13.96
CA ALA A 210 -4.33 7.44 -12.53
C ALA A 210 -3.02 7.03 -11.82
N ASP A 211 -2.92 7.36 -10.53
CA ASP A 211 -1.84 6.88 -9.67
C ASP A 211 -1.90 5.35 -9.52
N VAL A 212 -0.72 4.73 -9.49
CA VAL A 212 -0.62 3.28 -9.36
C VAL A 212 -0.40 2.90 -7.90
N TYR A 213 -1.24 2.00 -7.42
CA TYR A 213 -1.13 1.37 -6.11
C TYR A 213 -1.04 -0.16 -6.25
N TRP A 214 -0.42 -0.81 -5.27
CA TRP A 214 -0.26 -2.25 -5.20
C TRP A 214 -1.07 -2.83 -4.03
N ASP A 215 -1.96 -3.77 -4.36
CA ASP A 215 -2.68 -4.57 -3.39
C ASP A 215 -1.91 -5.88 -3.11
N PRO A 216 -1.32 -6.05 -1.92
CA PRO A 216 -0.62 -7.27 -1.55
C PRO A 216 -1.57 -8.45 -1.29
N SER A 217 -2.87 -8.23 -1.08
CA SER A 217 -3.83 -9.31 -0.76
C SER A 217 -4.20 -10.13 -1.99
N ASP A 218 -4.50 -9.45 -3.10
CA ASP A 218 -4.83 -10.08 -4.38
C ASP A 218 -3.67 -10.11 -5.38
N ALA A 219 -2.54 -9.51 -5.02
CA ALA A 219 -1.38 -9.37 -5.88
C ALA A 219 -1.70 -8.66 -7.22
N ARG A 220 -2.43 -7.55 -7.13
CA ARG A 220 -2.90 -6.76 -8.27
C ARG A 220 -2.55 -5.28 -8.14
N PHE A 221 -2.58 -4.57 -9.27
CA PHE A 221 -2.41 -3.12 -9.32
C PHE A 221 -3.77 -2.42 -9.39
N THR A 222 -3.96 -1.38 -8.60
CA THR A 222 -5.22 -0.63 -8.47
C THR A 222 -4.95 0.87 -8.46
N ASP A 223 -6.00 1.69 -8.52
CA ASP A 223 -5.95 3.14 -8.24
C ASP A 223 -6.46 3.50 -6.82
N VAL A 224 -6.74 2.48 -6.00
CA VAL A 224 -7.26 2.61 -4.64
C VAL A 224 -6.20 3.15 -3.68
N ALA A 225 -6.45 4.33 -3.10
CA ALA A 225 -5.47 5.06 -2.29
C ALA A 225 -5.07 4.40 -0.95
N THR A 226 -5.84 3.41 -0.48
CA THR A 226 -5.53 2.66 0.76
C THR A 226 -4.48 1.57 0.53
N HIS A 227 -4.19 1.20 -0.72
CA HIS A 227 -3.17 0.24 -1.10
C HIS A 227 -1.75 0.86 -1.15
N VAL A 228 -0.73 0.06 -1.44
CA VAL A 228 0.67 0.51 -1.41
C VAL A 228 0.97 1.40 -2.60
N LYS A 229 1.19 2.70 -2.35
CA LYS A 229 1.48 3.65 -3.42
C LYS A 229 2.83 3.35 -4.10
N LEU A 230 2.84 3.34 -5.42
CA LEU A 230 4.06 3.24 -6.23
C LEU A 230 4.41 4.61 -6.81
N ASP A 231 5.18 5.39 -6.05
CA ASP A 231 5.43 6.80 -6.39
C ASP A 231 6.07 6.99 -7.78
N GLY A 232 5.49 7.93 -8.53
CA GLY A 232 5.91 8.28 -9.89
C GLY A 232 5.46 7.28 -10.96
N TRP A 233 4.68 6.26 -10.63
CA TRP A 233 4.08 5.36 -11.61
C TRP A 233 2.62 5.72 -11.87
N LYS A 234 2.26 5.74 -13.16
CA LYS A 234 0.92 6.05 -13.66
C LYS A 234 0.43 4.93 -14.57
N PHE A 235 -0.88 4.70 -14.60
CA PHE A 235 -1.49 3.88 -15.64
C PHE A 235 -1.43 4.61 -16.99
N ASP A 236 -1.15 3.86 -18.06
CA ASP A 236 -1.09 4.35 -19.45
C ASP A 236 -2.30 3.87 -20.29
N ASP A 237 -3.18 3.10 -19.66
CA ASP A 237 -4.36 2.48 -20.27
C ASP A 237 -5.54 2.56 -19.29
N ASN A 238 -6.75 2.54 -19.84
CA ASN A 238 -7.94 2.26 -19.05
C ASN A 238 -8.15 0.73 -19.00
N GLY A 239 -8.69 0.21 -17.91
CA GLY A 239 -9.03 -1.20 -17.83
C GLY A 239 -9.86 -1.55 -16.61
N VAL A 240 -10.19 -2.84 -16.49
CA VAL A 240 -10.92 -3.41 -15.36
C VAL A 240 -10.11 -4.55 -14.72
N ASP A 241 -10.61 -5.12 -13.63
CA ASP A 241 -9.96 -6.25 -12.95
C ASP A 241 -9.64 -7.40 -13.93
N GLY A 242 -8.41 -7.91 -13.83
CA GLY A 242 -7.90 -8.99 -14.66
C GLY A 242 -7.26 -8.54 -15.98
N ASP A 243 -7.47 -7.30 -16.42
CA ASP A 243 -6.85 -6.79 -17.65
C ASP A 243 -5.33 -6.66 -17.49
N VAL A 244 -4.60 -6.92 -18.57
CA VAL A 244 -3.16 -6.64 -18.65
C VAL A 244 -2.97 -5.24 -19.23
N LEU A 245 -2.49 -4.32 -18.39
CA LEU A 245 -2.38 -2.90 -18.70
C LEU A 245 -0.93 -2.42 -18.63
N ARG A 246 -0.63 -1.31 -19.29
CA ARG A 246 0.67 -0.65 -19.19
C ARG A 246 0.69 0.32 -18.02
N ILE A 247 1.80 0.33 -17.30
CA ILE A 247 2.14 1.40 -16.37
C ILE A 247 3.46 2.02 -16.79
N ALA A 248 3.59 3.33 -16.60
CA ALA A 248 4.78 4.10 -16.95
C ALA A 248 5.26 4.93 -15.77
N LYS A 249 6.58 5.07 -15.66
CA LYS A 249 7.18 6.03 -14.73
C LYS A 249 7.18 7.43 -15.35
N ARG A 250 6.51 8.39 -14.71
CA ARG A 250 6.32 9.77 -15.19
C ARG A 250 6.60 10.80 -14.09
#